data_AF-A0A7W9X4W1-F1
#
_entry.id   AF-A0A7W9X4W1-F1
#
_cell.length_a   1.000
_cell.length_b   1.000
_cell.length_c   1.000
_cell.angle_alpha   90.00
_cell.angle_beta   90.00
_cell.angle_gamma   90.00
#
_symmetry.space_group_name_H-M   'P 1'
#
loop_
_entity.id
_entity.type
_entity.pdbx_description
1 polymer ?
#
loop_
_entity_poly.entity_id
_entity_poly.type
_entity_poly.pdbx_seq_one_letter_code
_entity_poly.pdbx_strand_id
1 'polypeptide(L)'
;MTKFFTGFLCSTLSLGCLAIEFPAVGLLEQIPVMGADYKVIARPIYIFTNKKLTAPALFTGMAGTEQPYIPVCCYQVRNIVPLDLPREVKKYHKDEEFGSHMRGIRGYAYLYAAEPVSDKSKRTSIMSALIKKSSNPDDGSPFSAPVLAAMITAETIPLKMGTPPNQTTLHTRYDEKSDRLVFTFQQGNQKIEFSEPTFAH
;
A
#
# COMPACT_ATOMS: atom_id res chain seq x y z
N MET A 1 42.03 -60.21 -13.48
CA MET A 1 40.96 -59.44 -14.17
C MET A 1 40.51 -58.33 -13.24
N THR A 2 40.99 -57.12 -13.50
CA THR A 2 40.83 -55.94 -12.64
C THR A 2 39.86 -55.01 -13.35
N LYS A 3 38.69 -54.74 -12.78
CA LYS A 3 37.75 -53.72 -13.30
C LYS A 3 37.66 -52.59 -12.29
N PHE A 4 38.31 -51.48 -12.60
CA PHE A 4 38.10 -50.19 -11.93
C PHE A 4 36.81 -49.57 -12.49
N PHE A 5 35.83 -49.33 -11.61
CA PHE A 5 34.67 -48.49 -11.90
C PHE A 5 34.98 -47.09 -11.39
N THR A 6 35.27 -46.17 -12.30
CA THR A 6 35.46 -44.76 -12.01
C THR A 6 34.09 -44.09 -11.92
N GLY A 7 33.61 -43.85 -10.70
CA GLY A 7 32.39 -43.08 -10.45
C GLY A 7 32.66 -41.58 -10.60
N PHE A 8 32.08 -40.96 -11.62
CA PHE A 8 32.12 -39.52 -11.84
C PHE A 8 31.01 -38.87 -10.99
N LEU A 9 31.35 -38.36 -9.81
CA LEU A 9 30.45 -37.54 -8.99
C LEU A 9 30.37 -36.13 -9.61
N CYS A 10 29.30 -35.88 -10.37
CA CYS A 10 28.96 -34.55 -10.85
C CYS A 10 28.27 -33.78 -9.72
N SER A 11 29.05 -33.05 -8.93
CA SER A 11 28.54 -32.13 -7.91
C SER A 11 27.97 -30.88 -8.59
N THR A 12 26.65 -30.85 -8.81
CA THR A 12 25.96 -29.63 -9.24
C THR A 12 25.92 -28.64 -8.07
N LEU A 13 26.86 -27.69 -8.03
CA LEU A 13 26.73 -26.47 -7.23
C LEU A 13 25.54 -25.66 -7.77
N SER A 14 24.39 -25.79 -7.13
CA SER A 14 23.29 -24.86 -7.31
C SER A 14 23.68 -23.52 -6.69
N LEU A 15 24.21 -22.60 -7.50
CA LEU A 15 24.23 -21.18 -7.17
C LEU A 15 22.77 -20.73 -7.06
N GLY A 16 22.24 -20.74 -5.84
CA GLY A 16 20.96 -20.11 -5.55
C GLY A 16 21.07 -18.63 -5.90
N CYS A 17 20.43 -18.22 -6.98
CA CYS A 17 20.23 -16.82 -7.28
C CYS A 17 19.38 -16.26 -6.13
N LEU A 18 20.01 -15.52 -5.20
CA LEU A 18 19.29 -14.77 -4.19
C LEU A 18 18.50 -13.68 -4.93
N ALA A 19 17.24 -13.97 -5.24
CA ALA A 19 16.35 -13.01 -5.84
C ALA A 19 16.21 -11.84 -4.86
N ILE A 20 16.65 -10.66 -5.30
CA ILE A 20 16.46 -9.41 -4.57
C ILE A 20 14.96 -9.14 -4.49
N GLU A 21 14.36 -9.42 -3.34
CA GLU A 21 12.94 -9.18 -3.13
C GLU A 21 12.73 -7.80 -2.49
N PHE A 22 12.18 -6.88 -3.27
CA PHE A 22 11.71 -5.59 -2.76
C PHE A 22 10.35 -5.74 -2.07
N PRO A 23 10.09 -5.01 -0.96
CA PRO A 23 8.78 -5.00 -0.33
C PRO A 23 7.69 -4.53 -1.30
N ALA A 24 6.45 -4.99 -1.10
CA ALA A 24 5.31 -4.48 -1.84
C ALA A 24 5.12 -2.98 -1.54
N VAL A 25 4.69 -2.24 -2.56
CA VAL A 25 4.37 -0.81 -2.47
C VAL A 25 2.98 -0.58 -3.03
N GLY A 26 2.38 0.56 -2.71
CA GLY A 26 0.98 0.78 -3.04
C GLY A 26 0.42 2.13 -2.69
N LEU A 27 -0.91 2.20 -2.78
CA LEU A 27 -1.76 3.24 -2.21
C LEU A 27 -2.68 2.62 -1.17
N LEU A 28 -2.82 3.31 -0.05
CA LEU A 28 -3.85 3.11 0.93
C LEU A 28 -4.98 4.08 0.65
N GLU A 29 -6.20 3.56 0.62
CA GLU A 29 -7.41 4.36 0.47
C GLU A 29 -8.32 4.11 1.67
N GLN A 30 -8.63 5.16 2.41
CA GLN A 30 -9.63 5.18 3.47
C GLN A 30 -10.63 6.31 3.15
N ILE A 31 -11.46 6.05 2.15
CA ILE A 31 -12.45 7.01 1.65
C ILE A 31 -13.78 6.76 2.35
N PRO A 32 -14.40 7.78 2.97
CA PRO A 32 -15.73 7.63 3.54
C PRO A 32 -16.74 7.35 2.44
N VAL A 33 -17.69 6.48 2.73
CA VAL A 33 -18.89 6.28 1.93
C VAL A 33 -20.00 7.08 2.60
N MET A 34 -20.57 8.00 1.85
CA MET A 34 -21.61 8.92 2.28
C MET A 34 -23.00 8.33 2.05
N GLY A 35 -23.86 8.48 3.05
CA GLY A 35 -25.29 8.20 2.96
C GLY A 35 -26.07 9.36 2.35
N ALA A 36 -27.36 9.14 2.09
CA ALA A 36 -28.26 10.16 1.55
C ALA A 36 -28.48 11.36 2.51
N ASP A 37 -28.18 11.18 3.79
CA ASP A 37 -28.23 12.20 4.85
C ASP A 37 -26.89 12.93 5.05
N TYR A 38 -25.94 12.74 4.12
CA TYR A 38 -24.57 13.27 4.19
C TYR A 38 -23.80 12.81 5.45
N LYS A 39 -24.18 11.66 6.04
CA LYS A 39 -23.40 11.01 7.10
C LYS A 39 -22.55 9.90 6.53
N VAL A 40 -21.41 9.64 7.17
CA VAL A 40 -20.56 8.50 6.80
C VAL A 40 -21.26 7.21 7.23
N ILE A 41 -21.62 6.36 6.25
CA ILE A 41 -22.28 5.06 6.49
C ILE A 41 -21.28 3.90 6.48
N ALA A 42 -20.12 4.07 5.85
CA ALA A 42 -19.03 3.11 5.88
C ALA A 42 -17.70 3.83 5.65
N ARG A 43 -16.60 3.20 6.09
CA ARG A 43 -15.25 3.68 5.81
C ARG A 43 -14.33 2.48 5.53
N PRO A 44 -14.50 1.82 4.38
CA PRO A 44 -13.64 0.70 4.02
C PRO A 44 -12.20 1.18 3.88
N ILE A 45 -11.26 0.30 4.18
CA ILE A 45 -9.83 0.58 4.01
C ILE A 45 -9.29 -0.42 3.01
N TYR A 46 -8.65 0.10 1.97
CA TYR A 46 -8.10 -0.69 0.88
C TYR A 46 -6.61 -0.46 0.70
N ILE A 47 -5.91 -1.51 0.29
CA ILE A 47 -4.53 -1.43 -0.20
C ILE A 47 -4.52 -1.82 -1.66
N PHE A 48 -4.21 -0.86 -2.51
CA PHE A 48 -3.89 -1.03 -3.93
C PHE A 48 -2.39 -1.24 -4.04
N THR A 49 -1.92 -2.37 -4.57
CA THR A 49 -0.48 -2.71 -4.56
C THR A 49 0.02 -3.29 -5.87
N ASN A 50 1.33 -3.21 -6.09
CA ASN A 50 2.02 -3.72 -7.28
C ASN A 50 2.25 -5.24 -7.25
N LYS A 51 2.15 -5.90 -6.09
CA LYS A 51 2.51 -7.32 -5.93
C LYS A 51 1.40 -8.13 -5.28
N LYS A 52 1.32 -9.41 -5.66
CA LYS A 52 0.46 -10.37 -4.98
C LYS A 52 1.04 -10.64 -3.59
N LEU A 53 0.22 -10.61 -2.56
CA LEU A 53 0.65 -10.98 -1.22
C LEU A 53 0.65 -12.50 -1.10
N THR A 54 1.77 -13.05 -0.63
CA THR A 54 1.96 -14.48 -0.37
C THR A 54 1.73 -14.83 1.10
N ALA A 55 1.67 -13.83 1.98
CA ALA A 55 1.39 -13.94 3.41
C ALA A 55 0.69 -12.66 3.91
N PRO A 56 0.00 -12.70 5.06
CA PRO A 56 -0.49 -11.50 5.72
C PRO A 56 0.62 -10.46 5.91
N ALA A 57 0.30 -9.20 5.69
CA ALA A 57 1.28 -8.12 5.63
C ALA A 57 0.86 -6.89 6.43
N LEU A 58 1.86 -6.14 6.91
CA LEU A 58 1.68 -4.82 7.50
C LEU A 58 2.22 -3.77 6.54
N PHE A 59 1.43 -2.72 6.35
CA PHE A 59 1.77 -1.56 5.55
C PHE A 59 1.89 -0.32 6.44
N THR A 60 2.93 0.46 6.20
CA THR A 60 3.06 1.82 6.71
C THR A 60 2.60 2.79 5.63
N GLY A 61 1.62 3.65 5.96
CA GLY A 61 1.27 4.80 5.12
C GLY A 61 2.23 5.95 5.32
N MET A 62 2.48 6.73 4.28
CA MET A 62 3.42 7.84 4.29
C MET A 62 2.65 9.14 4.06
N ALA A 63 2.32 9.82 5.16
CA ALA A 63 1.54 11.06 5.10
C ALA A 63 2.43 12.26 4.76
N GLY A 64 1.89 13.17 3.94
CA GLY A 64 2.57 14.36 3.44
C GLY A 64 2.74 14.33 1.92
N THR A 65 2.81 15.51 1.30
CA THR A 65 3.10 15.68 -0.13
C THR A 65 4.58 15.93 -0.41
N GLU A 66 5.33 16.34 0.62
CA GLU A 66 6.77 16.61 0.56
C GLU A 66 7.49 15.90 1.70
N GLN A 67 8.79 15.68 1.51
CA GLN A 67 9.64 15.05 2.52
C GLN A 67 10.01 16.03 3.64
N PRO A 68 10.20 15.55 4.89
CA PRO A 68 10.09 14.15 5.31
C PRO A 68 8.62 13.68 5.45
N TYR A 69 8.34 12.46 4.99
CA TYR A 69 7.01 11.87 5.20
C TYR A 69 6.83 11.43 6.65
N ILE A 70 5.59 11.50 7.14
CA ILE A 70 5.22 11.06 8.48
C ILE A 70 4.63 9.63 8.39
N PRO A 71 5.16 8.65 9.15
CA PRO A 71 4.66 7.29 9.11
C PRO A 71 3.31 7.16 9.82
N VAL A 72 2.34 6.64 9.09
CA VAL A 72 1.02 6.23 9.57
C VAL A 72 1.04 4.72 9.71
N CYS A 73 1.49 4.24 10.87
CA CYS A 73 1.61 2.81 11.13
C CYS A 73 0.51 2.33 12.08
N CYS A 74 -0.14 1.19 11.82
CA CYS A 74 -0.01 0.37 10.61
C CYS A 74 -1.36 -0.09 10.12
N TYR A 75 -1.41 -0.43 8.84
CA TYR A 75 -2.54 -1.09 8.21
C TYR A 75 -2.19 -2.56 7.98
N GLN A 76 -3.05 -3.46 8.42
CA GLN A 76 -2.88 -4.91 8.29
C GLN A 76 -3.76 -5.44 7.17
N VAL A 77 -3.17 -6.25 6.28
CA VAL A 77 -3.91 -7.11 5.37
C VAL A 77 -3.83 -8.52 5.92
N ARG A 78 -4.97 -9.03 6.43
CA ARG A 78 -5.07 -10.39 6.99
C ARG A 78 -5.48 -11.41 5.94
N ASN A 79 -6.46 -11.05 5.11
CA ASN A 79 -6.93 -11.89 4.01
C ASN A 79 -6.16 -11.56 2.74
N ILE A 80 -5.35 -12.51 2.26
CA ILE A 80 -4.51 -12.34 1.06
C ILE A 80 -5.22 -12.74 -0.24
N VAL A 81 -6.54 -12.95 -0.21
CA VAL A 81 -7.33 -13.11 -1.43
C VAL A 81 -7.55 -11.72 -2.04
N PRO A 82 -7.05 -11.46 -3.27
CA PRO A 82 -7.27 -10.18 -3.93
C PRO A 82 -8.77 -9.92 -4.14
N LEU A 83 -9.17 -8.66 -3.94
CA LEU A 83 -10.52 -8.18 -4.20
C LEU A 83 -10.66 -7.75 -5.66
N ASP A 84 -11.91 -7.69 -6.11
CA ASP A 84 -12.30 -7.18 -7.42
C ASP A 84 -12.88 -5.77 -7.26
N LEU A 85 -12.20 -4.75 -7.80
CA LEU A 85 -12.61 -3.36 -7.64
C LEU A 85 -14.05 -3.09 -8.13
N PRO A 86 -14.50 -3.57 -9.31
CA PRO A 86 -15.89 -3.43 -9.73
C PRO A 86 -16.91 -3.95 -8.71
N ARG A 87 -16.64 -5.10 -8.09
CA ARG A 87 -17.49 -5.62 -7.00
C ARG A 87 -17.47 -4.73 -5.77
N GLU A 88 -16.31 -4.24 -5.35
CA GLU A 88 -16.19 -3.34 -4.18
C GLU A 88 -16.95 -2.03 -4.40
N VAL A 89 -16.82 -1.41 -5.58
CA VAL A 89 -17.55 -0.19 -5.94
C VAL A 89 -19.06 -0.43 -5.96
N LYS A 90 -19.51 -1.59 -6.46
CA LYS A 90 -20.93 -1.93 -6.51
C LYS A 90 -21.60 -2.02 -5.13
N LYS A 91 -20.85 -2.40 -4.08
CA LYS A 91 -21.37 -2.44 -2.69
C LYS A 91 -21.88 -1.06 -2.24
N TYR A 92 -21.24 -0.01 -2.73
CA TYR A 92 -21.47 1.38 -2.35
C TYR A 92 -22.01 2.22 -3.52
N HIS A 93 -22.71 1.60 -4.47
CA HIS A 93 -23.18 2.24 -5.71
C HIS A 93 -24.05 3.50 -5.55
N LYS A 94 -24.56 3.77 -4.34
CA LYS A 94 -25.33 4.98 -4.03
C LYS A 94 -24.44 6.21 -3.80
N ASP A 95 -23.15 6.00 -3.56
CA ASP A 95 -22.15 7.05 -3.43
C ASP A 95 -21.33 7.10 -4.73
N GLU A 96 -21.75 8.00 -5.63
CA GLU A 96 -21.11 8.18 -6.92
C GLU A 96 -19.70 8.76 -6.80
N GLU A 97 -19.43 9.59 -5.79
CA GLU A 97 -18.13 10.21 -5.56
C GLU A 97 -17.11 9.14 -5.12
N PHE A 98 -17.46 8.33 -4.12
CA PHE A 98 -16.67 7.16 -3.74
C PHE A 98 -16.41 6.26 -4.95
N GLY A 99 -17.46 5.91 -5.70
CA GLY A 99 -17.35 5.04 -6.86
C GLY A 99 -16.49 5.64 -7.99
N SER A 100 -16.53 6.96 -8.17
CA SER A 100 -15.72 7.69 -9.15
C SER A 100 -14.24 7.72 -8.75
N HIS A 101 -13.94 8.11 -7.51
CA HIS A 101 -12.57 8.15 -6.98
C HIS A 101 -11.90 6.79 -7.08
N MET A 102 -12.56 5.75 -6.57
CA MET A 102 -12.03 4.38 -6.55
C MET A 102 -11.75 3.84 -7.95
N ARG A 103 -12.66 4.10 -8.92
CA ARG A 103 -12.44 3.77 -10.33
C ARG A 103 -11.39 4.66 -10.99
N GLY A 104 -11.05 5.80 -10.38
CA GLY A 104 -10.02 6.71 -10.82
C GLY A 104 -8.61 6.26 -10.50
N ILE A 105 -8.39 5.33 -9.56
CA ILE A 105 -7.05 4.88 -9.14
C ILE A 105 -6.33 4.11 -10.25
N ARG A 106 -5.03 4.36 -10.43
CA ARG A 106 -4.19 3.76 -11.49
C ARG A 106 -2.90 3.16 -10.94
N GLY A 107 -2.31 2.24 -11.71
CA GLY A 107 -0.97 1.68 -11.46
C GLY A 107 -0.92 0.44 -10.57
N TYR A 108 -2.04 0.07 -9.95
CA TYR A 108 -2.13 -1.12 -9.11
C TYR A 108 -2.31 -2.41 -9.92
N ALA A 109 -1.83 -3.51 -9.38
CA ALA A 109 -2.02 -4.86 -9.92
C ALA A 109 -2.95 -5.71 -9.04
N TYR A 110 -3.00 -5.43 -7.74
CA TYR A 110 -3.80 -6.15 -6.76
C TYR A 110 -4.48 -5.18 -5.80
N LEU A 111 -5.64 -5.58 -5.28
CA LEU A 111 -6.43 -4.85 -4.30
C LEU A 111 -6.71 -5.76 -3.10
N TYR A 112 -6.58 -5.24 -1.88
CA TYR A 112 -6.89 -5.97 -0.65
C TYR A 112 -7.69 -5.11 0.31
N ALA A 113 -8.57 -5.73 1.09
CA ALA A 113 -9.10 -5.10 2.29
C ALA A 113 -8.01 -5.04 3.36
N ALA A 114 -7.95 -3.92 4.07
CA ALA A 114 -7.08 -3.72 5.20
C ALA A 114 -7.84 -3.18 6.40
N GLU A 115 -7.16 -3.16 7.54
CA GLU A 115 -7.67 -2.61 8.79
C GLU A 115 -6.52 -1.93 9.55
N PRO A 116 -6.80 -1.03 10.50
CA PRO A 116 -5.80 -0.62 11.47
C PRO A 116 -5.24 -1.83 12.22
N VAL A 117 -3.93 -1.85 12.47
CA VAL A 117 -3.29 -2.86 13.32
C VAL A 117 -3.97 -2.90 14.69
N SER A 118 -4.35 -4.09 15.15
CA SER A 118 -5.09 -4.27 16.40
C SER A 118 -4.23 -3.95 17.63
N ASP A 119 -2.94 -4.23 17.54
CA ASP A 119 -1.95 -3.96 18.59
C ASP A 119 -1.67 -2.46 18.68
N LYS A 120 -2.13 -1.84 19.78
CA LYS A 120 -1.98 -0.40 20.03
C LYS A 120 -0.52 0.03 20.18
N SER A 121 0.38 -0.85 20.62
CA SER A 121 1.79 -0.52 20.80
C SER A 121 2.53 -0.25 19.48
N LYS A 122 1.97 -0.73 18.36
CA LYS A 122 2.49 -0.55 17.00
C LYS A 122 1.93 0.69 16.31
N ARG A 123 1.05 1.45 16.98
CA ARG A 123 0.39 2.61 16.39
C ARG A 123 1.20 3.87 16.59
N THR A 124 1.40 4.62 15.51
CA THR A 124 1.91 5.98 15.64
C THR A 124 0.84 6.92 16.22
N SER A 125 1.25 8.07 16.74
CA SER A 125 0.32 9.09 17.26
C SER A 125 -0.68 9.53 16.19
N ILE A 126 -0.20 9.73 14.95
CA ILE A 126 -1.02 10.09 13.80
C ILE A 126 -2.04 8.99 13.44
N MET A 127 -1.65 7.71 13.48
CA MET A 127 -2.59 6.60 13.28
C MET A 127 -3.70 6.62 14.35
N SER A 128 -3.32 6.86 15.61
CA SER A 128 -4.29 6.94 16.71
C SER A 128 -5.27 8.09 16.53
N ALA A 129 -4.80 9.25 16.05
CA ALA A 129 -5.64 10.39 15.71
C ALA A 129 -6.57 10.08 14.52
N LEU A 130 -6.06 9.45 13.47
CA LEU A 130 -6.84 9.04 12.30
C LEU A 130 -7.94 8.03 12.65
N ILE A 131 -7.66 7.04 13.50
CA ILE A 131 -8.68 6.09 13.98
C ILE A 131 -9.78 6.82 14.75
N LYS A 132 -9.41 7.73 15.66
CA LYS A 132 -10.39 8.54 16.41
C LYS A 132 -11.25 9.37 15.47
N LYS A 133 -10.62 10.07 14.52
CA LYS A 133 -11.31 10.89 13.50
C LYS A 133 -12.26 10.03 12.66
N SER A 134 -11.77 8.89 12.18
CA SER A 134 -12.52 7.93 11.34
C SER A 134 -13.76 7.33 12.02
N SER A 135 -13.77 7.29 13.36
CA SER A 135 -14.91 6.81 14.15
C SER A 135 -16.02 7.84 14.35
N ASN A 136 -15.79 9.10 13.95
CA ASN A 136 -16.82 10.13 13.95
C ASN A 136 -17.66 10.03 12.66
N PRO A 137 -18.96 9.71 12.73
CA PRO A 137 -19.82 9.62 11.54
C PRO A 137 -20.06 10.97 10.85
N ASP A 138 -19.77 12.08 11.52
CA ASP A 138 -19.89 13.44 10.96
C ASP A 138 -18.65 13.87 10.18
N ASP A 139 -17.57 13.08 10.21
CA ASP A 139 -16.31 13.43 9.58
C ASP A 139 -16.19 12.83 8.18
N GLY A 140 -16.54 13.59 7.15
CA GLY A 140 -16.40 13.18 5.75
C GLY A 140 -14.98 13.24 5.18
N SER A 141 -13.93 13.44 5.99
CA SER A 141 -12.59 13.62 5.43
C SER A 141 -12.04 12.30 4.86
N PRO A 142 -11.54 12.26 3.62
CA PRO A 142 -10.80 11.13 3.10
C PRO A 142 -9.40 11.05 3.70
N PHE A 143 -8.82 9.85 3.70
CA PHE A 143 -7.40 9.66 3.94
C PHE A 143 -6.83 8.73 2.86
N SER A 144 -5.86 9.23 2.11
CA SER A 144 -5.08 8.47 1.15
C SER A 144 -3.60 8.69 1.39
N ALA A 145 -2.80 7.66 1.16
CA ALA A 145 -1.35 7.74 1.29
C ALA A 145 -0.64 6.65 0.50
N PRO A 146 0.56 6.93 -0.05
CA PRO A 146 1.43 5.88 -0.54
C PRO A 146 1.86 4.98 0.62
N VAL A 147 1.96 3.68 0.35
CA VAL A 147 2.31 2.66 1.35
C VAL A 147 3.52 1.84 0.96
N LEU A 148 4.22 1.35 1.98
CA LEU A 148 5.27 0.35 1.89
C LEU A 148 4.89 -0.83 2.81
N ALA A 149 5.05 -2.07 2.33
CA ALA A 149 4.87 -3.29 3.11
C ALA A 149 6.05 -3.52 4.07
N ALA A 150 6.16 -2.62 5.05
CA ALA A 150 7.11 -2.66 6.14
C ALA A 150 6.52 -1.93 7.34
N MET A 151 7.00 -2.24 8.54
CA MET A 151 6.71 -1.46 9.73
C MET A 151 7.80 -0.41 9.90
N ILE A 152 7.41 0.86 9.92
CA ILE A 152 8.32 1.97 10.23
C ILE A 152 7.80 2.65 11.49
N THR A 153 8.58 2.56 12.58
CA THR A 153 8.24 3.13 13.89
C THR A 153 9.02 4.41 14.21
N ALA A 154 9.90 4.85 13.31
CA ALA A 154 10.58 6.14 13.43
C ALA A 154 9.57 7.30 13.34
N GLU A 155 9.93 8.50 13.81
CA GLU A 155 9.04 9.67 13.74
C GLU A 155 8.87 10.21 12.32
N THR A 156 9.87 9.99 11.47
CA THR A 156 9.88 10.37 10.06
C THR A 156 10.38 9.23 9.20
N ILE A 157 9.97 9.23 7.94
CA ILE A 157 10.39 8.23 6.97
C ILE A 157 11.65 8.73 6.25
N PRO A 158 12.75 7.94 6.25
CA PRO A 158 13.96 8.31 5.53
C PRO A 158 13.73 8.34 4.01
N LEU A 159 14.47 9.18 3.30
CA LEU A 159 14.44 9.28 1.83
C LEU A 159 14.62 7.90 1.14
N LYS A 160 15.46 7.05 1.72
CA LYS A 160 15.69 5.66 1.28
C LYS A 160 15.21 4.71 2.37
N MET A 161 14.23 3.88 2.04
CA MET A 161 13.64 2.89 2.93
C MET A 161 14.22 1.50 2.63
N GLY A 162 14.57 0.74 3.67
CA GLY A 162 15.19 -0.58 3.55
C GLY A 162 16.73 -0.55 3.54
N THR A 163 17.33 -1.73 3.45
CA THR A 163 18.79 -1.92 3.46
C THR A 163 19.32 -2.11 2.04
N PRO A 164 20.50 -1.58 1.67
CA PRO A 164 21.15 -1.91 0.41
C PRO A 164 21.29 -3.43 0.20
N PRO A 165 21.11 -3.95 -1.02
CA PRO A 165 20.77 -3.23 -2.25
C PRO A 165 19.26 -2.95 -2.43
N ASN A 166 18.41 -3.37 -1.50
CA ASN A 166 16.94 -3.39 -1.61
C ASN A 166 16.30 -2.10 -1.10
N GLN A 167 16.81 -0.95 -1.54
CA GLN A 167 16.27 0.34 -1.12
C GLN A 167 15.08 0.76 -1.98
N THR A 168 14.08 1.35 -1.33
CA THR A 168 12.92 1.98 -1.96
C THR A 168 12.96 3.48 -1.71
N THR A 169 12.73 4.30 -2.73
CA THR A 169 12.45 5.75 -2.57
C THR A 169 11.03 6.06 -3.01
N LEU A 170 10.48 7.16 -2.50
CA LEU A 170 9.18 7.69 -2.90
C LEU A 170 9.34 9.14 -3.34
N HIS A 171 8.68 9.48 -4.44
CA HIS A 171 8.46 10.85 -4.89
C HIS A 171 6.96 11.06 -5.15
N THR A 172 6.41 12.13 -4.59
CA THR A 172 5.03 12.55 -4.80
C THR A 172 5.02 13.82 -5.65
N ARG A 173 4.12 13.90 -6.63
CA ARG A 173 3.88 15.13 -7.40
C ARG A 173 2.38 15.28 -7.70
N TYR A 174 1.96 16.52 -7.90
CA TYR A 174 0.66 16.83 -8.49
C TYR A 174 0.81 16.99 -10.00
N ASP A 175 -0.09 16.39 -10.77
CA ASP A 175 -0.15 16.47 -12.23
C ASP A 175 -1.34 17.34 -12.65
N GLU A 176 -1.08 18.62 -12.86
CA GLU A 176 -2.11 19.61 -13.22
C GLU A 176 -2.89 19.26 -14.49
N LYS A 177 -2.27 18.58 -15.46
CA LYS A 177 -2.92 18.27 -16.74
C LYS A 177 -3.99 17.21 -16.61
N SER A 178 -3.82 16.31 -15.65
CA SER A 178 -4.74 15.20 -15.41
C SER A 178 -5.53 15.34 -14.12
N ASP A 179 -5.23 16.36 -13.31
CA ASP A 179 -5.76 16.62 -11.98
C ASP A 179 -5.60 15.42 -11.03
N ARG A 180 -4.34 15.03 -10.80
CA ARG A 180 -4.00 13.79 -10.08
C ARG A 180 -2.82 13.96 -9.15
N LEU A 181 -2.87 13.25 -8.02
CA LEU A 181 -1.66 12.96 -7.25
C LEU A 181 -0.98 11.73 -7.83
N VAL A 182 0.33 11.82 -8.06
CA VAL A 182 1.15 10.76 -8.63
C VAL A 182 2.25 10.39 -7.64
N PHE A 183 2.33 9.10 -7.34
CA PHE A 183 3.27 8.52 -6.40
C PHE A 183 4.21 7.57 -7.15
N THR A 184 5.49 7.94 -7.19
CA THR A 184 6.53 7.17 -7.86
C THR A 184 7.43 6.49 -6.82
N PHE A 185 7.40 5.16 -6.82
CA PHE A 185 8.35 4.33 -6.09
C PHE A 185 9.50 3.91 -7.00
N GLN A 186 10.74 4.08 -6.54
CA GLN A 186 11.92 3.50 -7.19
C GLN A 186 12.43 2.32 -6.36
N GLN A 187 12.50 1.14 -6.96
CA GLN A 187 12.99 -0.11 -6.35
C GLN A 187 14.07 -0.71 -7.25
N GLY A 188 15.34 -0.45 -6.94
CA GLY A 188 16.45 -0.79 -7.83
C GLY A 188 16.33 -0.07 -9.17
N ASN A 189 16.24 -0.81 -10.28
CA ASN A 189 16.02 -0.25 -11.62
C ASN A 189 14.53 -0.13 -11.98
N GLN A 190 13.62 -0.59 -11.12
CA GLN A 190 12.20 -0.59 -11.39
C GLN A 190 11.55 0.71 -10.88
N LYS A 191 10.91 1.45 -11.79
CA LYS A 191 9.99 2.53 -11.48
C LYS A 191 8.57 1.96 -11.39
N ILE A 192 7.88 2.21 -10.28
CA ILE A 192 6.50 1.79 -10.04
C ILE A 192 5.70 3.05 -9.75
N GLU A 193 4.62 3.28 -10.49
CA GLU A 193 3.83 4.51 -10.38
C GLU A 193 2.39 4.17 -10.01
N PHE A 194 1.84 4.91 -9.06
CA PHE A 194 0.43 4.92 -8.72
C PHE A 194 -0.12 6.33 -8.86
N SER A 195 -1.41 6.46 -9.14
CA SER A 195 -2.07 7.77 -9.06
C SER A 195 -3.52 7.67 -8.68
N GLU A 196 -4.02 8.73 -8.07
CA GLU A 196 -5.42 8.92 -7.69
C GLU A 196 -5.91 10.29 -8.19
N PRO A 197 -7.22 10.44 -8.46
CA PRO A 197 -7.81 11.77 -8.62
C PRO A 197 -7.65 12.60 -7.34
N THR A 198 -7.58 13.91 -7.47
CA THR A 198 -7.78 14.80 -6.32
C THR A 198 -9.26 14.82 -5.93
N PHE A 199 -9.54 15.01 -4.65
CA PHE A 199 -10.89 15.33 -4.20
C PHE A 199 -11.19 16.80 -4.55
N ALA A 200 -12.41 17.10 -4.99
CA ALA A 200 -12.81 18.46 -5.27
C ALA A 200 -12.66 19.33 -4.00
N HIS A 201 -12.02 20.49 -4.14
CA HIS A 201 -11.80 21.47 -3.07
C HIS A 201 -12.99 22.43 -2.91
#